data_AF-A0A090W0J1-F1
#
_entry.id   AF-A0A090W0J1-F1
#
_cell.length_a   1.000
_cell.length_b   1.000
_cell.length_c   1.000
_cell.angle_alpha   90.00
_cell.angle_beta   90.00
_cell.angle_gamma   90.00
#
_symmetry.space_group_name_H-M   'P 1'
#
loop_
_entity.id
_entity.type
_entity.pdbx_description
1 polymer ?
#
loop_
_entity_poly.entity_id
_entity_poly.type
_entity_poly.pdbx_seq_one_letter_code
_entity_poly.pdbx_strand_id
1 'polypeptide(L)'
;MEIAIIAHDGKKAEMVQFLNQHKVKFQEKNICIISTGTTGGKVEKAGIEVTKLLSGPLGGDAQIAARVAEGICKMVIFFRDPLEKHPHEPDVNMLMRLCDVHDVPLATNPATAELLVKAL
;
A
#
# COMPACT_ATOMS: atom_id res chain seq x y z
N MET A 1 -9.76 3.08 -10.16
CA MET A 1 -8.30 3.06 -10.00
C MET A 1 -8.01 2.36 -8.69
N GLU A 2 -7.32 1.24 -8.74
CA GLU A 2 -6.95 0.49 -7.54
C GLU A 2 -5.62 1.00 -6.97
N ILE A 3 -5.59 1.29 -5.67
CA ILE A 3 -4.40 1.74 -4.94
C ILE A 3 -4.11 0.74 -3.82
N ALA A 4 -2.90 0.19 -3.82
CA ALA A 4 -2.43 -0.67 -2.76
C ALA A 4 -1.82 0.15 -1.62
N ILE A 5 -2.22 -0.14 -0.39
CA ILE A 5 -1.72 0.49 0.82
C ILE A 5 -1.11 -0.58 1.74
N ILE A 6 0.18 -0.46 2.04
CA ILE A 6 0.95 -1.46 2.77
C ILE A 6 1.81 -0.76 3.83
N ALA A 7 1.90 -1.32 5.03
CA ALA A 7 2.77 -0.79 6.08
C ALA A 7 3.38 -1.90 6.95
N HIS A 8 4.68 -1.83 7.20
CA HIS A 8 5.31 -2.63 8.26
C HIS A 8 4.75 -2.25 9.63
N ASP A 9 4.92 -3.12 10.64
CA ASP A 9 4.25 -2.94 11.93
C ASP A 9 4.54 -1.59 12.59
N GLY A 10 5.81 -1.16 12.62
CA GLY A 10 6.24 0.15 13.11
C GLY A 10 5.68 1.35 12.33
N LYS A 11 5.15 1.13 11.12
CA LYS A 11 4.67 2.17 10.20
C LYS A 11 3.15 2.28 10.07
N LYS A 12 2.40 1.37 10.69
CA LYS A 12 0.95 1.33 10.55
C LYS A 12 0.23 2.56 11.13
N ALA A 13 0.73 3.12 12.24
CA ALA A 13 0.14 4.33 12.82
C ALA A 13 0.31 5.53 11.88
N GLU A 14 1.52 5.69 11.34
CA GLU A 14 1.86 6.71 10.33
C GLU A 14 1.02 6.55 9.06
N MET A 15 0.79 5.31 8.60
CA MET A 15 -0.09 5.02 7.47
C MET A 15 -1.54 5.49 7.73
N VAL A 16 -2.13 5.14 8.88
CA VAL A 16 -3.50 5.55 9.21
C VAL A 16 -3.61 7.07 9.31
N GLN A 17 -2.61 7.73 9.91
CA GLN A 17 -2.55 9.18 9.97
C GLN A 17 -2.52 9.82 8.58
N PHE A 18 -1.67 9.32 7.69
CA PHE A 18 -1.57 9.77 6.31
C PHE A 18 -2.91 9.65 5.57
N LEU A 19 -3.57 8.50 5.67
CA LEU A 19 -4.88 8.30 5.03
C LEU A 19 -5.98 9.20 5.61
N ASN A 20 -5.95 9.48 6.92
CA ASN A 20 -6.89 10.40 7.54
C ASN A 20 -6.69 11.84 7.08
N GLN A 21 -5.45 12.27 6.87
CA GLN A 21 -5.13 13.60 6.33
C GLN A 21 -5.65 13.77 4.90
N HIS A 22 -5.63 12.69 4.11
CA HIS A 22 -6.06 12.67 2.71
C HIS A 22 -7.39 11.95 2.49
N LYS A 23 -8.22 11.82 3.54
CA LYS A 23 -9.40 10.94 3.56
C LYS A 23 -10.38 11.25 2.44
N VAL A 24 -10.60 12.53 2.15
CA VAL A 24 -11.48 12.99 1.07
C VAL A 24 -11.04 12.42 -0.27
N LYS A 25 -9.73 12.43 -0.56
CA LYS A 25 -9.17 11.91 -1.81
C LYS A 25 -9.37 10.41 -1.91
N PHE A 26 -9.00 9.68 -0.85
CA PHE A 26 -9.09 8.21 -0.82
C PHE A 26 -10.52 7.66 -0.81
N GLN A 27 -11.54 8.49 -0.58
CA GLN A 27 -12.96 8.13 -0.64
C GLN A 27 -13.65 8.57 -1.95
N GLU A 28 -12.91 9.10 -2.92
CA GLU A 28 -13.45 9.38 -4.25
C GLU A 28 -13.94 8.08 -4.91
N LYS A 29 -15.10 8.12 -5.58
CA LYS A 29 -15.78 6.91 -6.12
C LYS A 29 -14.96 6.12 -7.14
N ASN A 30 -13.99 6.76 -7.79
CA ASN A 30 -13.09 6.15 -8.75
C ASN A 30 -11.86 5.51 -8.10
N ILE A 31 -11.71 5.56 -6.77
CA ILE A 31 -10.59 4.97 -6.04
C ILE A 31 -11.09 3.73 -5.28
N CYS A 32 -10.38 2.62 -5.45
CA CYS A 32 -10.57 1.40 -4.68
C CYS A 32 -9.28 1.10 -3.92
N ILE A 33 -9.36 0.95 -2.61
CA ILE A 33 -8.18 0.63 -1.79
C ILE A 33 -8.09 -0.87 -1.57
N ILE A 34 -6.90 -1.42 -1.80
CA ILE A 34 -6.52 -2.76 -1.34
C ILE A 34 -5.42 -2.64 -0.29
N SER A 35 -5.40 -3.53 0.71
CA SER A 35 -4.39 -3.47 1.77
C SER A 35 -4.11 -4.84 2.38
N THR A 36 -2.87 -5.06 2.83
CA THR A 36 -2.47 -6.32 3.46
C THR A 36 -2.96 -6.43 4.91
N GLY A 37 -3.43 -7.63 5.28
CA GLY A 37 -3.78 -8.09 6.62
C GLY A 37 -4.11 -7.01 7.66
N THR A 38 -3.17 -6.80 8.59
CA THR A 38 -3.33 -5.91 9.74
C THR A 38 -3.30 -4.42 9.39
N THR A 39 -2.71 -4.03 8.25
CA THR A 39 -2.81 -2.65 7.73
C THR A 39 -4.25 -2.37 7.35
N GLY A 40 -4.84 -3.23 6.51
CA GLY A 40 -6.23 -3.09 6.07
C GLY A 40 -7.21 -3.07 7.23
N GLY A 41 -7.01 -3.89 8.26
CA GLY A 41 -7.83 -3.86 9.48
C GLY A 41 -7.75 -2.54 10.26
N LYS A 42 -6.63 -1.82 10.22
CA LYS A 42 -6.52 -0.48 10.82
C LYS A 42 -7.14 0.61 9.94
N VAL A 43 -7.00 0.49 8.62
CA VAL A 43 -7.63 1.39 7.64
C VAL A 43 -9.16 1.32 7.72
N GLU A 44 -9.71 0.11 7.79
CA GLU A 44 -11.14 -0.15 7.93
C GLU A 44 -11.69 0.48 9.22
N LYS A 45 -10.98 0.34 10.35
CA LYS A 45 -11.33 0.99 11.63
C LYS A 45 -11.29 2.51 11.58
N ALA A 46 -10.52 3.11 10.66
CA ALA A 46 -10.51 4.55 10.41
C ALA A 46 -11.68 5.03 9.52
N GLY A 47 -12.57 4.10 9.13
CA GLY A 47 -13.76 4.39 8.32
C GLY A 47 -13.43 4.63 6.84
N ILE A 48 -12.39 3.97 6.33
CA ILE A 48 -12.03 3.97 4.91
C ILE A 48 -12.36 2.59 4.36
N GLU A 49 -13.10 2.53 3.25
CA GLU A 49 -13.42 1.27 2.59
C GLU A 49 -12.15 0.66 2.01
N VAL A 50 -11.91 -0.62 2.31
CA VAL A 50 -10.69 -1.32 1.92
C VAL A 50 -10.95 -2.79 1.69
N THR A 51 -10.46 -3.31 0.57
CA THR A 51 -10.40 -4.75 0.32
C THR A 51 -9.15 -5.31 1.00
N LYS A 52 -9.36 -6.18 1.99
CA LYS A 52 -8.25 -6.81 2.73
C LYS A 52 -7.71 -8.02 1.99
N LEU A 53 -6.39 -8.05 1.86
CA LEU A 53 -5.60 -9.17 1.35
C LEU A 53 -4.91 -9.88 2.52
N LEU A 54 -4.14 -10.94 2.23
CA LEU A 54 -3.30 -11.60 3.23
C LEU A 54 -2.29 -10.62 3.83
N SER A 55 -1.72 -10.95 4.99
CA SER A 55 -0.56 -10.20 5.51
C SER A 55 0.66 -10.44 4.62
N GLY A 56 1.62 -9.51 4.63
CA GLY A 56 2.90 -9.66 3.88
C GLY A 56 3.55 -11.04 4.09
N PRO A 57 3.81 -11.47 5.34
CA PRO A 57 4.40 -12.79 5.63
C PRO A 57 3.59 -14.01 5.14
N LEU A 58 2.30 -13.84 4.85
CA LEU A 58 1.42 -14.90 4.35
C LEU A 58 1.16 -14.78 2.85
N GLY A 59 1.93 -13.96 2.12
CA GLY A 59 1.82 -13.80 0.67
C GLY A 59 0.98 -12.60 0.22
N GLY A 60 0.62 -11.68 1.12
CA GLY A 60 -0.11 -10.46 0.77
C GLY A 60 0.63 -9.58 -0.24
N ASP A 61 1.96 -9.50 -0.12
CA ASP A 61 2.78 -8.73 -1.07
C ASP A 61 2.76 -9.37 -2.47
N ALA A 62 2.74 -10.70 -2.54
CA ALA A 62 2.58 -11.43 -3.79
C ALA A 62 1.20 -11.24 -4.43
N GLN A 63 0.12 -11.14 -3.63
CA GLN A 63 -1.21 -10.83 -4.15
C GLN A 63 -1.26 -9.44 -4.79
N ILE A 64 -0.59 -8.45 -4.19
CA ILE A 64 -0.51 -7.09 -4.75
C ILE A 64 0.40 -7.09 -5.99
N ALA A 65 1.53 -7.78 -5.93
CA ALA A 65 2.46 -7.91 -7.05
C ALA A 65 1.80 -8.54 -8.28
N ALA A 66 0.96 -9.57 -8.09
CA ALA A 66 0.16 -10.16 -9.17
C ALA A 66 -0.78 -9.12 -9.80
N ARG A 67 -1.48 -8.32 -8.98
CA ARG A 67 -2.37 -7.25 -9.47
C ARG A 67 -1.62 -6.12 -10.18
N VAL A 68 -0.38 -5.82 -9.79
CA VAL A 68 0.51 -4.92 -10.52
C VAL A 68 0.83 -5.50 -11.90
N ALA A 69 1.23 -6.78 -11.97
CA ALA A 69 1.55 -7.45 -13.22
C ALA A 69 0.34 -7.59 -14.18
N GLU A 70 -0.85 -7.80 -13.63
CA GLU A 70 -2.12 -7.83 -14.36
C GLU A 70 -2.60 -6.43 -14.79
N GLY A 71 -1.90 -5.37 -14.36
CA GLY A 71 -2.28 -3.98 -14.66
C GLY A 71 -3.54 -3.52 -13.93
N ILE A 72 -3.97 -4.19 -12.87
CA ILE A 72 -5.15 -3.83 -12.07
C ILE A 72 -4.79 -2.77 -11.04
N CYS A 73 -3.71 -2.99 -10.28
CA CYS A 73 -3.19 -2.06 -9.29
C CYS A 73 -2.42 -0.92 -9.98
N LYS A 74 -2.87 0.32 -9.78
CA LYS A 74 -2.37 1.50 -10.50
C LYS A 74 -1.44 2.40 -9.68
N MET A 75 -1.34 2.16 -8.38
CA MET A 75 -0.43 2.87 -7.48
C MET A 75 -0.19 2.03 -6.24
N VAL A 76 1.04 2.06 -5.71
CA VAL A 76 1.42 1.37 -4.48
C VAL A 76 1.98 2.38 -3.49
N ILE A 77 1.39 2.47 -2.30
CA ILE A 77 1.90 3.21 -1.15
C ILE A 77 2.35 2.21 -0.10
N PHE A 78 3.65 2.02 0.04
CA PHE A 78 4.25 1.05 0.94
C PHE A 78 5.15 1.74 1.97
N PHE A 79 4.62 2.01 3.16
CA PHE A 79 5.42 2.51 4.28
C PHE A 79 6.25 1.39 4.89
N ARG A 80 7.47 1.23 4.37
CA ARG A 80 8.46 0.28 4.85
C ARG A 80 9.09 0.80 6.14
N ASP A 81 9.42 -0.14 7.02
CA ASP A 81 10.34 0.11 8.13
C ASP A 81 11.77 -0.23 7.66
N PRO A 82 12.65 0.77 7.44
CA PRO A 82 14.01 0.55 6.97
C PRO A 82 14.99 0.15 8.08
N LEU A 83 14.58 0.19 9.36
CA LEU A 83 15.45 -0.09 10.50
C LEU A 83 15.23 -1.50 11.08
N GLU A 84 14.11 -2.13 10.74
CA GLU A 84 13.79 -3.50 11.16
C GLU A 84 14.12 -4.55 10.10
N LYS A 85 14.46 -5.76 10.55
CA LYS A 85 14.56 -6.93 9.68
C LYS A 85 13.16 -7.55 9.49
N HIS A 86 12.82 -7.86 8.24
CA HIS A 86 11.51 -8.42 7.90
C HIS A 86 11.68 -9.85 7.39
N PRO A 87 10.91 -10.84 7.89
CA PRO A 87 11.05 -12.24 7.48
C PRO A 87 10.66 -12.50 6.02
N HIS A 88 10.00 -11.53 5.39
CA HIS A 88 9.49 -11.55 4.01
C HIS A 88 10.16 -10.46 3.15
N GLU A 89 11.43 -10.11 3.46
CA GLU A 89 12.21 -9.16 2.65
C GLU A 89 12.29 -9.53 1.15
N PRO A 90 12.40 -10.81 0.74
CA PRO A 90 12.34 -11.19 -0.68
C PRO A 90 11.03 -10.76 -1.34
N ASP A 91 9.91 -10.90 -0.66
CA ASP A 91 8.57 -10.54 -1.14
C ASP A 91 8.43 -9.02 -1.32
N VAL A 92 8.95 -8.25 -0.35
CA VAL A 92 9.02 -6.78 -0.43
C VAL A 92 9.81 -6.34 -1.67
N ASN A 93 11.00 -6.93 -1.89
CA ASN A 93 11.83 -6.61 -3.05
C ASN A 93 11.18 -7.03 -4.37
N MET A 94 10.48 -8.17 -4.37
CA MET A 94 9.76 -8.65 -5.54
C MET A 94 8.61 -7.70 -5.94
N LEU A 95 7.81 -7.22 -4.97
CA LEU A 95 6.76 -6.24 -5.22
C LEU A 95 7.32 -4.93 -5.79
N MET A 96 8.39 -4.39 -5.19
CA MET A 96 9.00 -3.15 -5.68
C MET A 96 9.52 -3.32 -7.11
N ARG A 97 10.23 -4.42 -7.38
CA ARG A 97 10.72 -4.74 -8.72
C ARG A 97 9.58 -4.83 -9.74
N LEU A 98 8.42 -5.38 -9.38
CA LEU A 98 7.27 -5.40 -10.30
C LEU A 98 6.66 -4.02 -10.52
N CYS A 99 6.67 -3.14 -9.51
CA CYS A 99 6.25 -1.75 -9.74
C CYS A 99 7.17 -1.09 -10.78
N ASP A 100 8.49 -1.29 -10.66
CA ASP A 100 9.47 -0.74 -11.61
C ASP A 100 9.29 -1.32 -13.02
N VAL A 101 9.06 -2.63 -13.16
CA VAL A 101 8.87 -3.28 -14.48
C VAL A 101 7.61 -2.79 -15.21
N HIS A 102 6.56 -2.48 -14.46
CA HIS A 102 5.26 -2.11 -15.01
C HIS A 102 4.98 -0.59 -14.97
N ASP A 103 6.00 0.23 -14.66
CA ASP A 103 5.89 1.69 -14.49
C ASP A 103 4.73 2.11 -13.57
N VAL A 104 4.50 1.34 -12.49
CA VAL A 104 3.46 1.65 -11.50
C VAL A 104 4.03 2.61 -10.45
N PRO A 105 3.39 3.78 -10.23
CA PRO A 105 3.80 4.72 -9.18
C PRO A 105 3.93 4.04 -7.82
N LEU A 106 5.13 4.13 -7.24
CA LEU A 106 5.49 3.50 -5.97
C LEU A 106 6.00 4.56 -4.99
N ALA A 107 5.35 4.67 -3.83
CA ALA A 107 5.85 5.42 -2.69
C ALA A 107 6.32 4.46 -1.59
N THR A 108 7.61 4.51 -1.24
CA THR A 108 8.20 3.68 -0.18
C THR A 108 8.29 4.40 1.18
N ASN A 109 7.86 5.66 1.22
CA ASN A 109 7.92 6.54 2.39
C ASN A 109 6.83 7.64 2.29
N PRO A 110 6.52 8.35 3.39
CA PRO A 110 5.46 9.37 3.41
C PRO A 110 5.70 10.56 2.49
N ALA A 111 6.95 11.01 2.31
CA ALA A 111 7.24 12.17 1.48
C ALA A 111 6.92 11.89 0.00
N THR A 112 7.29 10.71 -0.51
CA THR A 112 6.90 10.28 -1.86
C THR A 112 5.40 10.10 -1.96
N ALA A 113 4.75 9.51 -0.94
CA ALA A 113 3.30 9.31 -0.95
C ALA A 113 2.53 10.63 -1.01
N GLU A 114 3.00 11.65 -0.30
CA GLU A 114 2.43 13.00 -0.33
C GLU A 114 2.46 13.61 -1.73
N LEU A 115 3.58 13.44 -2.46
CA LEU A 115 3.70 13.93 -3.82
C LEU A 115 2.79 13.16 -4.79
N LEU A 116 2.69 11.84 -4.64
CA LEU A 116 1.78 11.02 -5.46
C LEU A 116 0.32 11.40 -5.22
N VAL A 117 -0.10 11.56 -3.96
CA VAL A 117 -1.49 11.93 -3.63
C VAL A 117 -1.84 13.33 -4.11
N LYS A 118 -0.89 14.27 -4.11
CA LYS A 118 -1.10 15.61 -4.71
C LYS A 118 -1.26 15.60 -6.23
N ALA A 119 -0.73 14.58 -6.90
CA ALA A 119 -0.85 14.41 -8.35
C ALA A 119 -2.13 13.66 -8.77
N LEU A 120 -2.89 13.10 -7.81
CA LEU A 120 -4.20 12.48 -8.02
C LEU A 120 -5.30 13.52 -8.22
#